data_AF-A0A352CUA2-F1
#
_entry.id   AF-A0A352CUA2-F1
#
_cell.length_a   1.000
_cell.length_b   1.000
_cell.length_c   1.000
_cell.angle_alpha   90.00
_cell.angle_beta   90.00
_cell.angle_gamma   90.00
#
_symmetry.space_group_name_H-M   'P 1'
#
loop_
_entity.id
_entity.type
_entity.pdbx_description
1 polymer ?
#
loop_
_entity_poly.entity_id
_entity_poly.type
_entity_poly.pdbx_seq_one_letter_code
_entity_poly.pdbx_strand_id
1 'polypeptide(L)'
;MEIERKWMVDGWPEKNFPLLFEHSMRQGYLCVDPTVRIREEARKGGETAYILCFKSGRGLVRKEIEMPLSRDQFLQLEDLTGYPLIPKIRRTYQLPDGLRLEVNHVDQGLPTEFWYAEVEYGTVEQAEGWNPETDGLGDYLSCEVTGQPGQSMGAYWVQTRLSGGCAEKSR
;
A
#
# COMPACT_ATOMS: atom_id res chain seq x y z
N MET A 1 3.22 11.06 11.42
CA MET A 1 3.21 11.87 10.19
C MET A 1 3.98 11.03 9.22
N GLU A 2 3.31 10.56 8.16
CA GLU A 2 3.96 9.66 7.20
C GLU A 2 4.59 10.50 6.08
N ILE A 3 5.84 10.17 5.73
CA ILE A 3 6.59 10.75 4.62
C ILE A 3 7.08 9.60 3.74
N GLU A 4 6.52 9.49 2.54
CA GLU A 4 6.81 8.39 1.62
C GLU A 4 6.96 8.88 0.19
N ARG A 5 7.85 8.24 -0.57
CA ARG A 5 7.89 8.32 -2.03
C ARG A 5 7.42 6.99 -2.61
N LYS A 6 6.81 7.05 -3.80
CA LYS A 6 6.17 5.91 -4.44
C LYS A 6 6.58 5.79 -5.89
N TRP A 7 6.84 4.56 -6.32
CA TRP A 7 7.19 4.22 -7.70
C TRP A 7 6.31 3.10 -8.22
N MET A 8 6.00 3.16 -9.51
CA MET A 8 5.53 1.99 -10.24
C MET A 8 6.76 1.17 -10.65
N VAL A 9 6.69 -0.15 -10.43
CA VAL A 9 7.80 -1.06 -10.68
C VAL A 9 7.30 -2.28 -11.45
N ASP A 10 8.20 -3.17 -11.88
CA ASP A 10 7.84 -4.45 -12.48
C ASP A 10 8.54 -5.59 -11.72
N GLY A 11 7.75 -6.36 -10.97
CA GLY A 11 8.24 -7.48 -10.17
C GLY A 11 9.01 -7.08 -8.91
N TRP A 12 9.70 -8.06 -8.31
CA TRP A 12 10.57 -7.89 -7.15
C TRP A 12 11.92 -7.28 -7.55
N PRO A 13 12.63 -6.56 -6.65
CA PRO A 13 13.94 -6.01 -6.98
C PRO A 13 14.91 -7.16 -7.29
N GLU A 14 15.66 -7.04 -8.39
CA GLU A 14 16.65 -8.06 -8.78
C GLU A 14 17.84 -8.11 -7.83
N LYS A 15 18.19 -6.95 -7.25
CA LYS A 15 19.27 -6.84 -6.30
C LYS A 15 18.90 -7.54 -4.99
N ASN A 16 19.83 -8.34 -4.47
CA ASN A 16 19.63 -9.14 -3.28
C ASN A 16 19.78 -8.30 -1.99
N PHE A 17 18.78 -7.47 -1.71
CA PHE A 17 18.67 -6.79 -0.42
C PHE A 17 18.18 -7.77 0.67
N PRO A 18 18.62 -7.61 1.93
CA PRO A 18 18.09 -8.42 3.02
C PRO A 18 16.56 -8.27 3.14
N LEU A 19 15.83 -9.38 2.96
CA LEU A 19 14.40 -9.43 3.21
C LEU A 19 14.14 -9.43 4.72
N LEU A 20 13.46 -8.40 5.23
CA LEU A 20 13.11 -8.31 6.64
C LEU A 20 11.86 -9.13 6.96
N PHE A 21 10.83 -9.00 6.13
CA PHE A 21 9.58 -9.72 6.28
C PHE A 21 8.72 -9.69 5.00
N GLU A 22 7.84 -10.69 4.89
CA GLU A 22 6.82 -10.81 3.86
C GLU A 22 5.45 -10.83 4.53
N HIS A 23 4.52 -10.04 4.02
CA HIS A 23 3.13 -9.99 4.47
C HIS A 23 2.18 -10.40 3.33
N SER A 24 1.24 -11.28 3.64
CA SER A 24 0.00 -11.42 2.87
C SER A 24 -1.02 -10.45 3.46
N MET A 25 -1.56 -9.57 2.64
CA MET A 25 -2.39 -8.46 3.09
C MET A 25 -3.72 -8.45 2.37
N ARG A 26 -4.76 -7.97 3.05
CA ARG A 26 -6.04 -7.62 2.44
C ARG A 26 -6.46 -6.24 2.93
N GLN A 27 -6.99 -5.40 2.06
CA GLN A 27 -7.45 -4.06 2.47
C GLN A 27 -8.74 -3.62 1.76
N GLY A 28 -9.54 -2.83 2.45
CA GLY A 28 -10.79 -2.27 1.94
C GLY A 28 -11.07 -0.90 2.50
N TYR A 29 -12.00 -0.19 1.86
CA TYR A 29 -12.28 1.21 2.15
C TYR A 29 -13.75 1.41 2.49
N LEU A 30 -14.00 1.99 3.65
CA LEU A 30 -15.32 2.50 4.05
C LEU A 30 -15.53 3.92 3.50
N CYS A 31 -14.45 4.68 3.38
CA CYS A 31 -14.41 5.97 2.71
C CYS A 31 -13.02 6.18 2.07
N VAL A 32 -12.96 6.86 0.92
CA VAL A 32 -11.69 7.16 0.24
C VAL A 32 -11.22 8.59 0.46
N ASP A 33 -12.13 9.54 0.72
CA ASP A 33 -11.80 10.95 1.00
C ASP A 33 -12.79 11.56 2.01
N PRO A 34 -12.41 11.76 3.28
CA PRO A 34 -11.15 11.32 3.90
C PRO A 34 -11.04 9.79 3.93
N THR A 35 -9.82 9.25 3.92
CA THR A 35 -9.63 7.80 3.88
C THR A 35 -9.98 7.17 5.22
N VAL A 36 -10.90 6.20 5.19
CA VAL A 36 -11.17 5.24 6.27
C VAL A 36 -10.97 3.84 5.68
N ARG A 37 -9.86 3.19 6.06
CA ARG A 37 -9.40 1.93 5.48
C ARG A 37 -9.27 0.87 6.56
N ILE A 38 -9.75 -0.34 6.29
CA ILE A 38 -9.39 -1.53 7.06
C ILE A 38 -8.28 -2.31 6.35
N ARG A 39 -7.35 -2.86 7.12
CA ARG A 39 -6.22 -3.64 6.61
C ARG A 39 -5.93 -4.83 7.50
N GLU A 40 -5.86 -6.01 6.90
CA GLU A 40 -5.32 -7.22 7.50
C GLU A 40 -3.89 -7.40 7.01
N GLU A 41 -2.95 -7.68 7.92
CA GLU A 41 -1.55 -7.95 7.63
C GLU A 41 -1.14 -9.28 8.28
N ALA A 42 -1.09 -10.35 7.49
CA ALA A 42 -0.60 -11.65 7.94
C ALA A 42 0.89 -11.78 7.63
N ARG A 43 1.73 -11.74 8.68
CA ARG A 43 3.18 -11.91 8.54
C ARG A 43 3.50 -13.38 8.28
N LYS A 44 4.32 -13.66 7.27
CA LYS A 44 4.78 -15.02 7.00
C LYS A 44 5.55 -15.59 8.19
N GLY A 45 5.05 -16.70 8.75
CA GLY A 45 5.61 -17.34 9.95
C GLY A 45 5.39 -16.55 11.24
N GLY A 46 4.48 -15.57 11.25
CA GLY A 46 4.22 -14.71 12.40
C GLY A 46 2.73 -14.48 12.64
N GLU A 47 2.43 -13.38 13.33
CA GLU A 47 1.08 -12.98 13.70
C GLU A 47 0.32 -12.31 12.55
N THR A 48 -1.00 -12.21 12.72
CA THR A 48 -1.88 -11.44 11.84
C THR A 48 -2.41 -10.23 12.59
N ALA A 49 -2.15 -9.04 12.06
CA ALA A 49 -2.68 -7.78 12.59
C ALA A 49 -3.90 -7.34 11.80
N TYR A 50 -4.88 -6.75 12.49
CA TYR A 50 -6.04 -6.10 11.88
C TYR A 50 -6.04 -4.63 12.31
N ILE A 51 -6.15 -3.72 11.34
CA ILE A 51 -5.85 -2.31 11.54
C ILE A 51 -6.96 -1.48 10.89
N LEU A 52 -7.42 -0.45 11.60
CA LEU A 52 -8.25 0.63 11.08
C LEU A 52 -7.36 1.88 10.90
N CYS A 53 -7.28 2.38 9.67
CA CYS A 53 -6.50 3.56 9.31
C CYS A 53 -7.43 4.73 8.97
N PHE A 54 -7.18 5.89 9.58
CA PHE A 54 -7.73 7.18 9.15
C PHE A 54 -6.62 7.99 8.50
N LYS A 55 -6.77 8.36 7.23
CA LYS A 55 -5.80 9.24 6.54
C LYS A 55 -6.46 10.53 6.06
N SER A 56 -5.75 11.64 6.25
CA SER A 56 -6.11 12.94 5.70
C SER A 56 -4.88 13.66 5.18
N GLY A 57 -5.07 14.52 4.18
CA GLY A 57 -4.00 15.19 3.44
C GLY A 57 -3.69 14.53 2.10
N ARG A 58 -2.85 15.19 1.29
CA ARG A 58 -2.44 14.76 -0.05
C ARG A 58 -0.94 14.98 -0.24
N GLY A 59 -0.34 14.32 -1.22
CA GLY A 59 1.08 14.47 -1.53
C GLY A 59 2.00 13.69 -0.57
N LEU A 60 3.18 14.25 -0.33
CA LEU A 60 4.31 13.68 0.42
C LEU A 60 4.06 13.52 1.93
N VAL A 61 3.32 14.46 2.53
CA VAL A 61 3.06 14.48 3.97
C VAL A 61 1.60 14.20 4.24
N ARG A 62 1.30 13.18 5.05
CA ARG A 62 -0.08 12.85 5.44
C ARG A 62 -0.21 12.65 6.93
N LYS A 63 -1.37 13.04 7.45
CA LYS A 63 -1.78 12.69 8.80
C LYS A 63 -2.46 11.33 8.74
N GLU A 64 -1.87 10.36 9.41
CA GLU A 64 -2.40 9.01 9.57
C GLU A 64 -2.57 8.69 11.06
N ILE A 65 -3.67 8.02 11.38
CA ILE A 65 -3.95 7.43 12.68
C ILE A 65 -4.30 5.97 12.41
N GLU A 66 -3.55 5.06 13.01
CA GLU A 66 -3.82 3.63 12.95
C GLU A 66 -4.28 3.14 14.32
N MET A 67 -5.30 2.29 14.33
CA MET A 67 -5.81 1.66 15.55
C MET A 67 -5.91 0.15 15.34
N PRO A 68 -5.56 -0.67 16.34
CA PRO A 68 -5.75 -2.10 16.25
C PRO A 68 -7.25 -2.43 16.27
N LEU A 69 -7.63 -3.45 15.52
CA LEU A 69 -8.93 -4.09 15.54
C LEU A 69 -8.79 -5.51 16.08
N SER A 70 -9.84 -6.02 16.73
CA SER A 70 -10.01 -7.46 16.83
C SER A 70 -10.38 -8.05 15.46
N ARG A 71 -10.15 -9.36 15.28
CA ARG A 71 -10.58 -10.07 14.06
C ARG A 71 -12.08 -9.91 13.80
N ASP A 72 -12.91 -10.00 14.84
CA ASP A 72 -14.36 -9.89 14.69
C ASP A 72 -14.81 -8.48 14.28
N GLN A 73 -14.14 -7.44 14.80
CA GLN A 73 -14.36 -6.06 14.36
C GLN A 73 -13.96 -5.88 12.89
N PHE A 74 -12.83 -6.46 12.48
CA PHE A 74 -12.39 -6.42 11.08
C PHE A 74 -13.41 -7.08 10.16
N LEU A 75 -13.90 -8.28 10.50
CA LEU A 75 -14.88 -9.00 9.68
C LEU A 75 -16.22 -8.26 9.57
N GLN A 76 -16.68 -7.63 10.65
CA GLN A 76 -17.88 -6.79 10.60
C GLN A 76 -17.69 -5.56 9.70
N LEU A 77 -16.52 -4.92 9.75
CA LEU A 77 -16.21 -3.79 8.87
C LEU A 77 -15.99 -4.23 7.42
N GLU A 78 -15.41 -5.42 7.18
CA GLU A 78 -15.26 -6.04 5.86
C GLU A 78 -16.63 -6.23 5.20
N ASP A 79 -17.61 -6.79 5.93
CA ASP A 79 -19.00 -6.92 5.47
C ASP A 79 -19.61 -5.55 5.10
N LEU A 80 -19.39 -4.53 5.93
CA LEU A 80 -19.86 -3.17 5.67
C LEU A 80 -19.21 -2.50 4.46
N THR A 81 -18.02 -2.93 4.03
CA THR A 81 -17.45 -2.41 2.77
C THR A 81 -18.31 -2.81 1.57
N GLY A 82 -18.95 -3.99 1.62
CA GLY A 82 -19.81 -4.51 0.55
C GLY A 82 -19.09 -4.94 -0.73
N TYR A 83 -17.75 -4.99 -0.74
CA TYR A 83 -16.95 -5.36 -1.92
C TYR A 83 -15.78 -6.29 -1.53
N PRO A 84 -15.29 -7.13 -2.45
CA PRO A 84 -14.07 -7.90 -2.22
C PRO A 84 -12.88 -7.01 -1.89
N LEU A 85 -12.18 -7.34 -0.80
CA LEU A 85 -10.96 -6.65 -0.41
C LEU A 85 -9.87 -6.77 -1.49
N ILE A 86 -8.95 -5.82 -1.52
CA ILE A 86 -7.75 -5.86 -2.37
C ILE A 86 -6.70 -6.75 -1.69
N PRO A 87 -6.41 -7.96 -2.20
CA PRO A 87 -5.24 -8.73 -1.79
C PRO A 87 -3.93 -8.07 -2.27
N LYS A 88 -2.89 -8.17 -1.44
CA LYS A 88 -1.54 -7.72 -1.77
C LYS A 88 -0.50 -8.57 -1.06
N ILE A 89 0.58 -8.94 -1.76
CA ILE A 89 1.80 -9.44 -1.12
C ILE A 89 2.77 -8.27 -0.99
N ARG A 90 3.24 -8.01 0.23
CA ARG A 90 4.28 -7.01 0.49
C ARG A 90 5.56 -7.69 0.94
N ARG A 91 6.69 -7.33 0.32
CA ARG A 91 8.03 -7.64 0.82
C ARG A 91 8.71 -6.36 1.24
N THR A 92 9.26 -6.37 2.45
CA THR A 92 10.01 -5.24 2.98
C THR A 92 11.48 -5.60 3.05
N TYR A 93 12.30 -4.82 2.36
CA TYR A 93 13.74 -5.01 2.25
C TYR A 93 14.49 -3.93 3.03
N GLN A 94 15.63 -4.30 3.61
CA GLN A 94 16.54 -3.35 4.25
C GLN A 94 17.48 -2.75 3.21
N LEU A 95 17.47 -1.42 3.08
CA LEU A 95 18.43 -0.69 2.24
C LEU A 95 19.74 -0.41 3.01
N PRO A 96 20.87 -0.18 2.30
CA PRO A 96 22.18 0.05 2.90
C PRO A 96 22.24 1.27 3.82
N ASP A 97 21.44 2.28 3.54
CA ASP A 97 21.35 3.54 4.30
C ASP A 97 20.41 3.44 5.53
N GLY A 98 19.84 2.26 5.79
CA GLY A 98 18.92 2.02 6.90
C GLY A 98 17.44 2.21 6.54
N LEU A 99 17.12 2.74 5.35
CA LEU A 99 15.74 2.88 4.90
C LEU A 99 15.11 1.52 4.55
N ARG A 100 13.79 1.53 4.40
CA ARG A 100 13.00 0.35 4.06
C ARG A 100 12.40 0.52 2.68
N LEU A 101 12.61 -0.47 1.82
CA LEU A 101 11.94 -0.57 0.54
C LEU A 101 10.78 -1.56 0.67
N GLU A 102 9.55 -1.06 0.54
CA GLU A 102 8.34 -1.85 0.53
C GLU A 102 7.87 -2.11 -0.90
N VAL A 103 8.03 -3.33 -1.38
CA VAL A 103 7.58 -3.72 -2.73
C VAL A 103 6.31 -4.53 -2.63
N ASN A 104 5.37 -4.25 -3.52
CA ASN A 104 4.00 -4.70 -3.41
C ASN A 104 3.51 -5.29 -4.72
N HIS A 105 2.97 -6.51 -4.66
CA HIS A 105 2.21 -7.14 -5.74
C HIS A 105 0.74 -7.11 -5.38
N VAL A 106 -0.05 -6.37 -6.14
CA VAL A 106 -1.48 -6.17 -5.90
C VAL A 106 -2.30 -7.04 -6.83
N ASP A 107 -3.36 -7.65 -6.31
CA ASP A 107 -4.36 -8.37 -7.13
C ASP A 107 -3.77 -9.44 -8.05
N GLN A 108 -2.70 -10.11 -7.59
CA GLN A 108 -1.97 -11.13 -8.35
C GLN A 108 -2.90 -12.07 -9.13
N GLY A 109 -2.66 -12.18 -10.43
CA GLY A 109 -3.41 -13.05 -11.35
C GLY A 109 -4.75 -12.47 -11.84
N LEU A 110 -5.13 -11.27 -11.43
CA LEU A 110 -6.26 -10.54 -12.03
C LEU A 110 -5.77 -9.65 -13.19
N PRO A 111 -6.64 -9.30 -14.16
CA PRO A 111 -6.29 -8.36 -15.23
C PRO A 111 -5.89 -6.96 -14.73
N THR A 112 -6.21 -6.64 -13.48
CA THR A 112 -5.88 -5.37 -12.82
C THR A 112 -4.63 -5.46 -11.96
N GLU A 113 -3.92 -6.60 -11.96
CA GLU A 113 -2.71 -6.77 -11.16
C GLU A 113 -1.65 -5.72 -11.50
N PHE A 114 -0.92 -5.25 -10.49
CA PHE A 114 0.18 -4.32 -10.69
C PHE A 114 1.16 -4.35 -9.53
N TRP A 115 2.29 -3.67 -9.75
CA TRP A 115 3.36 -3.56 -8.77
C TRP A 115 3.66 -2.11 -8.43
N TYR A 116 3.99 -1.86 -7.17
CA TYR A 116 4.55 -0.58 -6.75
C TYR A 116 5.55 -0.77 -5.62
N ALA A 117 6.48 0.16 -5.52
CA ALA A 117 7.42 0.27 -4.43
C ALA A 117 7.19 1.58 -3.67
N GLU A 118 7.37 1.53 -2.35
CA GLU A 118 7.35 2.70 -1.47
C GLU A 118 8.62 2.69 -0.60
N VAL A 119 9.16 3.89 -0.33
CA VAL A 119 10.22 4.11 0.65
C VAL A 119 9.71 5.13 1.65
N GLU A 120 9.78 4.79 2.93
CA GLU A 120 9.40 5.65 4.06
C GLU A 120 10.62 6.41 4.58
N TYR A 121 10.45 7.68 4.91
CA TYR A 121 11.51 8.58 5.35
C TYR A 121 11.20 9.18 6.71
N GLY A 122 12.24 9.46 7.49
CA GLY A 122 12.10 10.12 8.78
C GLY A 122 11.78 11.62 8.67
N THR A 123 12.23 12.27 7.59
CA THR A 123 12.01 13.70 7.33
C THR A 123 11.79 13.99 5.84
N VAL A 124 11.23 15.16 5.55
CA VAL A 124 11.01 15.62 4.16
C VAL A 124 12.34 15.83 3.44
N GLU A 125 13.32 16.40 4.13
CA GLU A 125 14.66 16.65 3.59
C GLU A 125 15.35 15.34 3.21
N GLN A 126 15.16 14.27 4.00
CA GLN A 126 15.66 12.95 3.66
C GLN A 126 14.97 12.40 2.40
N ALA A 127 13.66 12.55 2.28
CA ALA A 127 12.92 12.10 1.11
C ALA A 127 13.35 12.81 -0.19
N GLU A 128 13.53 14.14 -0.12
CA GLU A 128 13.95 14.98 -1.25
C GLU A 128 15.41 14.76 -1.63
N GLY A 129 16.30 14.50 -0.66
CA GLY A 129 17.72 14.26 -0.89
C GLY A 129 18.09 12.82 -1.26
N TRP A 130 17.17 11.87 -1.11
CA TRP A 130 17.44 10.45 -1.36
C TRP A 130 17.48 10.13 -2.86
N ASN A 131 18.53 9.44 -3.30
CA ASN A 131 18.72 9.05 -4.69
C ASN A 131 18.74 7.52 -4.84
N PRO A 132 17.77 6.90 -5.54
CA PRO A 132 17.76 5.44 -5.75
C PRO A 132 18.99 4.90 -6.48
N GLU A 133 19.68 5.72 -7.28
CA GLU A 133 20.88 5.28 -8.00
C GLU A 133 22.03 4.88 -7.08
N THR A 134 22.16 5.51 -5.90
CA THR A 134 23.26 5.21 -4.96
C THR A 134 23.21 3.77 -4.47
N ASP A 135 22.02 3.19 -4.42
CA ASP A 135 21.79 1.81 -4.03
C ASP A 135 21.60 0.87 -5.22
N GLY A 136 21.86 1.32 -6.46
CA GLY A 136 21.67 0.53 -7.67
C GLY A 136 20.20 0.22 -7.96
N LEU A 137 19.29 1.07 -7.49
CA LEU A 137 17.85 0.98 -7.74
C LEU A 137 17.39 1.94 -8.84
N GLY A 138 18.29 2.66 -9.51
CA GLY A 138 17.95 3.70 -10.49
C GLY A 138 16.98 3.23 -11.58
N ASP A 139 17.29 2.11 -12.24
CA ASP A 139 16.42 1.54 -13.29
C ASP A 139 15.09 1.03 -12.71
N TYR A 140 15.16 0.37 -11.56
CA TYR A 140 14.00 -0.24 -10.90
C TYR A 140 13.01 0.79 -10.33
N LEU A 141 13.51 1.89 -9.77
CA LEU A 141 12.75 3.01 -9.20
C LEU A 141 12.78 4.24 -10.13
N SER A 142 12.60 4.01 -11.43
CA SER A 142 12.63 5.05 -12.46
C SER A 142 11.28 5.77 -12.66
N CYS A 143 10.16 5.15 -12.31
CA CYS A 143 8.81 5.69 -12.52
C CYS A 143 8.20 6.22 -11.21
N GLU A 144 8.67 7.37 -10.74
CA GLU A 144 8.13 8.00 -9.53
C GLU A 144 6.74 8.60 -9.77
N VAL A 145 5.79 8.23 -8.90
CA VAL A 145 4.39 8.65 -8.96
C VAL A 145 3.92 9.33 -7.66
N THR A 146 4.85 9.75 -6.80
CA THR A 146 4.58 10.44 -5.55
C THR A 146 3.64 11.64 -5.76
N GLY A 147 2.50 11.65 -5.07
CA GLY A 147 1.53 12.75 -5.14
C GLY A 147 0.72 12.85 -6.44
N GLN A 148 0.97 12.01 -7.45
CA GLN A 148 0.21 12.04 -8.69
C GLN A 148 -1.25 11.58 -8.47
N PRO A 149 -2.24 12.24 -9.10
CA PRO A 149 -3.64 11.81 -9.02
C PRO A 149 -3.83 10.37 -9.53
N GLY A 150 -4.70 9.61 -8.86
CA GLY A 150 -5.02 8.23 -9.27
C GLY A 150 -4.06 7.14 -8.75
N GLN A 151 -2.91 7.50 -8.18
CA GLN A 151 -1.86 6.54 -7.81
C GLN A 151 -1.96 6.00 -6.37
N SER A 152 -3.03 6.35 -5.65
CA SER A 152 -3.32 5.83 -4.32
C SER A 152 -4.09 4.51 -4.39
N MET A 153 -3.91 3.65 -3.38
CA MET A 153 -4.70 2.42 -3.27
C MET A 153 -6.21 2.68 -3.11
N GLY A 154 -6.60 3.85 -2.59
CA GLY A 154 -8.00 4.28 -2.55
C GLY A 154 -8.55 4.64 -3.93
N ALA A 155 -7.75 5.28 -4.79
CA ALA A 155 -8.15 5.52 -6.19
C ALA A 155 -8.27 4.20 -6.96
N TYR A 156 -7.33 3.28 -6.75
CA TYR A 156 -7.40 1.93 -7.30
C TYR A 156 -8.67 1.19 -6.85
N TRP A 157 -9.04 1.26 -5.56
CA TRP A 157 -10.31 0.73 -5.04
C TRP A 157 -11.53 1.28 -5.78
N VAL A 158 -11.61 2.61 -5.96
CA VAL A 158 -12.72 3.24 -6.70
C VAL A 158 -12.80 2.70 -8.12
N GLN A 159 -11.65 2.64 -8.82
CA GLN A 159 -11.60 2.19 -10.20
C GLN A 159 -12.03 0.73 -10.38
N THR A 160 -11.66 -0.13 -9.45
CA THR A 160 -11.78 -1.59 -9.64
C THR A 160 -12.95 -2.23 -8.90
N ARG A 161 -13.38 -1.68 -7.76
CA ARG A 161 -14.45 -2.24 -6.92
C ARG A 161 -15.74 -1.45 -7.05
N LEU A 162 -15.65 -0.13 -7.11
CA LEU A 162 -16.84 0.73 -7.18
C LEU A 162 -17.30 0.98 -8.62
N SER A 163 -16.36 1.21 -9.55
CA SER A 163 -16.69 1.59 -10.94
C SER A 163 -17.19 0.42 -11.79
N GLY A 164 -16.98 -0.84 -11.35
CA GLY A 164 -17.55 -2.04 -11.98
C GLY A 164 -18.92 -2.46 -11.45
N GLY A 165 -19.47 -1.75 -10.44
CA GLY A 165 -20.66 -2.15 -9.68
C GLY A 165 -21.99 -1.56 -10.12
N CYS A 166 -22.06 -0.86 -11.27
CA CYS A 166 -23.34 -0.45 -11.86
C CYS A 166 -23.86 -1.51 -12.84
N ALA A 167 -23.99 -2.75 -12.36
CA ALA A 167 -24.83 -3.77 -12.95
C ALA A 167 -25.63 -4.40 -11.81
N GLU A 168 -26.92 -4.10 -11.81
CA GLU A 168 -27.98 -4.82 -11.08
C GLU A 168 -27.89 -4.84 -9.54
N LYS A 169 -28.26 -3.71 -8.92
CA LYS A 169 -29.19 -3.80 -7.78
C LYS A 169 -30.58 -3.52 -8.32
N SER A 170 -31.24 -4.58 -8.82
CA SER A 170 -32.67 -4.57 -9.07
C SER A 170 -33.41 -4.22 -7.78
N ARG A 171 -34.37 -3.30 -7.92
CA ARG A 171 -35.29 -2.80 -6.90
C ARG A 171 -36.00 -3.90 -6.13
#